data_AF-A0A356AN26-F1
#
_entry.id   AF-A0A356AN26-F1
#
_cell.length_a   1.000
_cell.length_b   1.000
_cell.length_c   1.000
_cell.angle_alpha   90.00
_cell.angle_beta   90.00
_cell.angle_gamma   90.00
#
_symmetry.space_group_name_H-M   'P 1'
#
loop_
_entity.id
_entity.type
_entity.pdbx_description
1 polymer ?
#
loop_
_entity_poly.entity_id
_entity_poly.type
_entity_poly.pdbx_seq_one_letter_code
_entity_poly.pdbx_strand_id
1 'polypeptide(L)'
;RLALEKIAKLEGIKPADEDIGKEYEKLAKAYEMDLEKVKGLVAKEDLAMDLAVEQAVKIVRDNAKVTEVKEEEKKEEKEEAKEEAKAE
;
A
#
# COMPACT_ATOMS: atom_id res chain seq x y z
N ARG A 1 1.32 5.73 -10.92
CA ARG A 1 1.28 4.28 -10.63
C ARG A 1 1.91 3.60 -11.84
N LEU A 2 3.10 3.01 -11.74
CA LEU A 2 3.78 2.38 -12.89
C LEU A 2 4.59 1.16 -12.44
N ALA A 3 5.33 1.27 -11.34
CA ALA A 3 6.10 0.15 -10.80
C ALA A 3 5.22 -0.96 -10.19
N LEU A 4 4.26 -0.58 -9.33
CA LEU A 4 3.38 -1.53 -8.63
C LEU A 4 2.40 -2.26 -9.56
N GLU A 5 1.89 -1.58 -10.61
CA GLU A 5 1.06 -2.22 -11.64
C GLU A 5 1.81 -3.27 -12.44
N LYS A 6 3.11 -3.05 -12.70
CA LYS A 6 3.93 -4.01 -13.45
C LYS A 6 4.23 -5.24 -12.60
N ILE A 7 4.44 -5.07 -11.30
CA ILE A 7 4.55 -6.16 -10.33
C ILE A 7 3.23 -6.93 -10.24
N ALA A 8 2.10 -6.24 -10.10
CA ALA A 8 0.78 -6.86 -10.07
C ALA A 8 0.48 -7.69 -11.33
N LYS A 9 0.87 -7.21 -12.51
CA LYS A 9 0.74 -7.97 -13.77
C LYS A 9 1.68 -9.18 -13.85
N LEU A 10 2.92 -9.04 -13.40
CA LEU A 10 3.92 -10.11 -13.45
C LEU A 10 3.61 -11.24 -12.45
N GLU A 11 3.10 -10.89 -11.27
CA GLU A 11 2.69 -11.82 -10.22
C GLU A 11 1.26 -12.37 -10.43
N GLY A 12 0.54 -11.91 -11.45
CA GLY A 12 -0.81 -12.39 -11.75
C GLY A 12 -1.84 -11.98 -10.71
N ILE A 13 -1.66 -10.85 -10.05
CA ILE A 13 -2.58 -10.32 -9.05
C ILE A 13 -3.87 -9.88 -9.76
N LYS A 14 -4.84 -10.78 -9.78
CA LYS A 14 -6.24 -10.49 -10.10
C LYS A 14 -7.04 -10.62 -8.81
N PRO A 15 -7.44 -9.51 -8.17
CA PRO A 15 -8.39 -9.61 -7.07
C PRO A 15 -9.66 -10.29 -7.58
N ALA A 16 -10.16 -11.27 -6.82
CA ALA A 16 -11.37 -11.98 -7.18
C ALA A 16 -12.58 -11.03 -7.08
N ASP A 17 -13.62 -11.29 -7.87
CA ASP A 17 -14.86 -10.52 -7.83
C ASP A 17 -15.51 -10.51 -6.44
N GLU A 18 -15.30 -11.58 -5.65
CA GLU A 18 -15.73 -11.65 -4.25
C GLU A 18 -15.00 -10.66 -3.35
N ASP A 19 -13.69 -10.48 -3.52
CA ASP A 19 -12.90 -9.54 -2.71
C ASP A 19 -13.28 -8.10 -3.03
N ILE A 20 -13.56 -7.81 -4.31
CA ILE A 20 -14.09 -6.51 -4.75
C ILE A 20 -15.45 -6.24 -4.07
N GLY A 21 -16.33 -7.24 -4.00
CA GLY A 21 -17.63 -7.14 -3.31
C GLY A 21 -17.49 -6.81 -1.82
N LYS A 22 -16.58 -7.49 -1.12
CA LYS A 22 -16.30 -7.23 0.30
C LYS A 22 -15.75 -5.83 0.54
N GLU A 23 -14.90 -5.34 -0.37
CA GLU A 23 -14.33 -3.99 -0.23
C GLU A 23 -15.39 -2.91 -0.48
N TYR A 24 -16.34 -3.14 -1.40
CA TYR A 24 -17.53 -2.29 -1.51
C TYR A 24 -18.35 -2.26 -0.22
N GLU A 25 -18.54 -3.40 0.45
CA GLU A 25 -19.26 -3.46 1.73
C GLU A 25 -18.50 -2.73 2.84
N LYS A 26 -17.18 -2.85 2.89
CA LYS A 26 -16.36 -2.07 3.82
C LYS A 26 -16.45 -0.58 3.56
N LEU A 27 -16.36 -0.15 2.31
CA LEU A 27 -16.48 1.26 1.93
C LEU A 27 -17.87 1.80 2.31
N ALA A 28 -18.92 1.06 1.98
CA ALA A 28 -20.28 1.37 2.38
C ALA A 28 -20.42 1.53 3.91
N LYS A 29 -19.84 0.61 4.69
CA LYS A 29 -19.86 0.68 6.16
C LYS A 29 -19.00 1.83 6.71
N ALA A 30 -17.80 2.03 6.15
CA ALA A 30 -16.85 3.04 6.62
C ALA A 30 -17.36 4.47 6.39
N TYR A 31 -18.09 4.69 5.30
CA TYR A 31 -18.67 5.99 4.95
C TYR A 31 -20.16 6.10 5.29
N GLU A 32 -20.77 5.08 5.91
CA GLU A 32 -22.22 4.99 6.18
C GLU A 32 -23.08 5.28 4.92
N MET A 33 -22.65 4.77 3.77
CA MET A 33 -23.30 4.95 2.47
C MET A 33 -23.88 3.64 1.95
N ASP A 34 -24.96 3.73 1.16
CA ASP A 34 -25.52 2.56 0.47
C ASP A 34 -24.52 1.96 -0.52
N LEU A 35 -24.43 0.63 -0.56
CA LEU A 35 -23.61 -0.13 -1.52
C LEU A 35 -23.86 0.30 -2.97
N GLU A 36 -25.10 0.58 -3.34
CA GLU A 36 -25.46 1.03 -4.68
C GLU A 36 -24.89 2.43 -5.00
N LYS A 37 -24.89 3.34 -4.02
CA LYS A 37 -24.25 4.66 -4.17
C LYS A 37 -22.74 4.51 -4.28
N VAL A 38 -22.12 3.66 -3.46
CA VAL A 38 -20.67 3.40 -3.53
C VAL A 38 -20.30 2.78 -4.88
N LYS A 39 -21.07 1.81 -5.39
CA LYS A 39 -20.87 1.22 -6.73
C LYS A 39 -21.08 2.23 -7.86
N GLY A 40 -21.96 3.20 -7.68
CA GLY A 40 -22.15 4.30 -8.64
C GLY A 40 -21.04 5.34 -8.64
N LEU A 41 -20.35 5.50 -7.50
CA LEU A 41 -19.27 6.47 -7.32
C LEU A 41 -17.88 5.89 -7.60
N VAL A 42 -17.68 4.61 -7.29
CA VAL A 42 -16.40 3.91 -7.41
C VAL A 42 -16.54 2.81 -8.46
N ALA A 43 -15.81 2.96 -9.57
CA ALA A 43 -15.80 1.96 -10.63
C ALA A 43 -15.12 0.67 -10.14
N LYS A 44 -15.64 -0.47 -10.62
CA LYS A 44 -15.10 -1.79 -10.27
C LYS A 44 -13.64 -1.94 -10.66
N GLU A 45 -13.25 -1.30 -11.76
CA GLU A 45 -11.89 -1.28 -12.28
C GLU A 45 -10.94 -0.54 -11.34
N ASP A 46 -11.33 0.63 -10.81
CA ASP A 46 -10.53 1.38 -9.85
C ASP A 46 -10.33 0.60 -8.55
N LEU A 47 -11.40 -0.01 -8.06
CA LEU A 47 -11.37 -0.78 -6.82
C LEU A 47 -10.54 -2.07 -6.95
N ALA A 48 -10.62 -2.73 -8.12
CA ALA A 48 -9.73 -3.84 -8.46
C ALA A 48 -8.26 -3.38 -8.55
N MET A 49 -8.02 -2.18 -9.07
CA MET A 49 -6.68 -1.61 -9.19
C MET A 49 -6.09 -1.30 -7.80
N ASP A 50 -6.89 -0.75 -6.89
CA ASP A 50 -6.46 -0.46 -5.51
C ASP A 50 -6.17 -1.75 -4.73
N LEU A 51 -7.03 -2.77 -4.85
CA LEU A 51 -6.78 -4.10 -4.27
C LEU A 51 -5.51 -4.74 -4.84
N ALA A 52 -5.26 -4.59 -6.14
CA ALA A 52 -4.05 -5.10 -6.78
C ALA A 52 -2.79 -4.36 -6.29
N VAL A 53 -2.88 -3.05 -6.05
CA VAL A 53 -1.80 -2.25 -5.48
C VAL A 53 -1.50 -2.69 -4.04
N GLU A 54 -2.53 -2.90 -3.22
CA GLU A 54 -2.36 -3.34 -1.82
C GLU A 54 -1.68 -4.72 -1.74
N GLN A 55 -2.08 -5.65 -2.62
CA GLN A 55 -1.42 -6.95 -2.75
C GLN A 55 0.02 -6.82 -3.29
N ALA A 56 0.27 -5.94 -4.25
CA ALA A 56 1.63 -5.70 -4.76
C ALA A 56 2.55 -5.15 -3.65
N VAL A 57 2.03 -4.29 -2.76
CA VAL A 57 2.78 -3.81 -1.59
C VAL A 57 3.11 -4.96 -0.62
N LYS A 58 2.16 -5.87 -0.37
CA LYS A 58 2.44 -7.07 0.44
C LYS A 58 3.54 -7.92 -0.17
N ILE A 59 3.49 -8.22 -1.46
CA ILE A 59 4.53 -8.99 -2.15
C ILE A 59 5.90 -8.32 -2.01
N VAL A 60 5.97 -7.00 -2.23
CA VAL A 60 7.22 -6.25 -2.06
C VAL A 60 7.71 -6.35 -0.62
N ARG A 61 6.82 -6.30 0.37
CA ARG A 61 7.18 -6.44 1.79
C ARG A 61 7.65 -7.84 2.15
N ASP A 62 6.95 -8.87 1.70
CA ASP A 62 7.26 -10.28 1.98
C ASP A 62 8.56 -10.72 1.31
N ASN A 63 8.86 -10.18 0.12
CA ASN A 63 10.11 -10.45 -0.59
C ASN A 63 11.23 -9.46 -0.22
N ALA A 64 10.93 -8.38 0.50
CA ALA A 64 11.94 -7.46 0.98
C ALA A 64 12.77 -8.12 2.07
N LYS A 65 14.09 -7.98 1.96
CA LYS A 65 15.02 -8.38 3.01
C LYS A 65 14.94 -7.34 4.13
N VAL A 66 13.95 -7.50 5.02
CA VAL A 66 13.70 -6.57 6.12
C VAL A 66 14.80 -6.72 7.17
N THR A 67 15.62 -5.67 7.32
CA THR A 67 16.49 -5.50 8.48
C THR A 67 15.77 -4.61 9.48
N GLU A 68 15.47 -5.14 10.67
CA GLU A 68 14.89 -4.36 11.76
C GLU A 68 15.93 -3.35 12.27
N VAL A 69 15.79 -2.08 11.87
CA VAL A 69 16.61 -1.00 12.44
C VAL A 69 15.96 -0.58 13.74
N LYS A 70 16.58 -0.90 14.86
CA LYS A 70 16.17 -0.43 16.18
C LYS A 70 16.38 1.08 16.23
N GLU A 71 15.39 1.82 16.73
CA GLU A 71 15.28 3.30 16.67
C GLU A 71 16.51 4.06 17.23
N GLU A 72 17.37 3.37 17.97
CA GLU A 72 18.62 3.89 18.56
C GLU A 72 19.68 4.23 17.48
N GLU A 73 19.87 3.41 16.45
CA GLU A 73 20.93 3.61 15.44
C GLU A 73 20.67 4.82 14.52
N LYS A 74 19.39 5.12 14.24
CA LYS A 74 19.01 6.28 13.41
C LYS A 74 19.19 7.62 14.14
N LYS A 75 19.30 7.59 15.47
CA LYS A 75 19.53 8.77 16.29
C LYS A 75 21.02 9.11 16.37
N GLU A 76 21.89 8.09 16.48
CA GLU A 76 23.35 8.25 16.45
C GLU A 76 23.84 8.77 15.09
N GLU A 77 23.38 8.21 13.96
CA GLU A 77 23.81 8.66 12.62
C GLU A 77 23.37 10.10 12.32
N LYS A 78 22.26 10.56 12.91
CA LYS A 78 21.76 11.93 12.75
C LYS A 78 22.44 12.92 13.70
N GLU A 79 23.08 12.44 14.77
CA GLU A 79 23.86 13.27 15.70
C GLU A 79 25.28 13.49 15.17
N GLU A 80 25.93 12.44 14.65
CA GLU A 80 27.25 12.52 14.02
C GLU A 80 27.24 13.42 12.77
N ALA A 81 26.22 13.28 11.90
CA ALA A 81 26.07 14.14 10.73
C ALA A 81 25.82 15.62 11.06
N LYS A 82 25.37 15.93 12.30
CA LYS A 82 25.11 17.30 12.76
C LYS A 82 26.33 17.91 13.47
N GLU A 83 27.26 17.09 13.94
CA GLU A 83 28.53 17.50 14.53
C GLU A 83 29.56 17.83 13.44
N GLU A 84 29.66 17.00 12.40
CA GLU A 84 30.55 17.26 11.25
C GLU A 84 30.15 18.52 10.47
N ALA A 85 28.85 18.81 10.34
CA ALA A 85 28.36 20.03 9.67
C ALA A 85 28.58 21.33 10.48
N LYS A 86 29.04 21.23 11.73
CA LYS A 86 29.38 22.39 12.58
C LYS A 86 30.88 22.58 12.78
N ALA A 87 31.70 21.67 12.28
CA ALA A 87 33.15 21.71 12.36
C ALA A 87 33.82 22.29 11.10
N GLU A 88 33.04 22.67 10.07
CA GLU A 88 33.48 23.40 8.87
C GLU A 88 33.08 24.89 8.92
#